data_AF-A0A7X7ZHB1-F1
#
_entry.id   AF-A0A7X7ZHB1-F1
#
_cell.length_a   1.000
_cell.length_b   1.000
_cell.length_c   1.000
_cell.angle_alpha   90.00
_cell.angle_beta   90.00
_cell.angle_gamma   90.00
#
_symmetry.space_group_name_H-M   'P 1'
#
loop_
_entity.id
_entity.type
_entity.pdbx_description
1 polymer ?
#
loop_
_entity_poly.entity_id
_entity_poly.type
_entity_poly.pdbx_seq_one_letter_code
_entity_poly.pdbx_strand_id
1 'polypeptide(L)'
;MTRRSVEDIKARADEFADAFENYDPKPGDQDAPLPPAMAVKLAAWRRDAAEKELAEAVRAAREQRLSWREVGEAIGTSGEAARQRYSATA
;
A
#
# COMPACT_ATOMS: atom_id res chain seq x y z
N MET A 1 -17.57 -5.61 -18.10
CA MET A 1 -18.08 -5.59 -16.72
C MET A 1 -19.18 -4.55 -16.65
N THR A 2 -20.42 -4.98 -16.39
CA THR A 2 -21.54 -4.07 -16.11
C THR A 2 -21.25 -3.34 -14.80
N ARG A 3 -21.40 -2.01 -14.77
CA ARG A 3 -21.29 -1.26 -13.50
C ARG A 3 -22.40 -1.72 -12.57
N ARG A 4 -22.06 -1.94 -11.30
CA ARG A 4 -23.01 -2.27 -10.24
C ARG A 4 -23.91 -1.07 -9.98
N SER A 5 -25.18 -1.29 -9.64
CA SER A 5 -26.07 -0.20 -9.20
C SER A 5 -25.65 0.32 -7.83
N VAL A 6 -26.14 1.50 -7.44
CA VAL A 6 -25.90 2.05 -6.10
C VAL A 6 -26.55 1.16 -5.04
N GLU A 7 -27.72 0.63 -5.33
CA GLU A 7 -28.46 -0.31 -4.51
C GLU A 7 -27.64 -1.59 -4.28
N ASP A 8 -27.01 -2.15 -5.31
CA ASP A 8 -26.13 -3.33 -5.19
C ASP A 8 -24.90 -3.07 -4.32
N ILE A 9 -24.37 -1.84 -4.36
CA ILE A 9 -23.20 -1.45 -3.55
C ILE A 9 -23.61 -1.34 -2.08
N LYS A 10 -24.77 -0.73 -1.80
CA LYS A 10 -25.31 -0.60 -0.44
C LYS A 10 -25.62 -1.96 0.17
N ALA A 11 -26.36 -2.80 -0.55
CA ALA A 11 -26.67 -4.15 -0.08
C ALA A 11 -25.41 -4.97 0.25
N ARG A 12 -24.37 -4.85 -0.58
CA ARG A 12 -23.07 -5.51 -0.33
C ARG A 12 -22.34 -4.93 0.89
N ALA A 13 -22.47 -3.64 1.16
CA ALA A 13 -21.89 -3.01 2.33
C ALA A 13 -22.58 -3.51 3.62
N ASP A 14 -23.90 -3.63 3.60
CA ASP A 14 -24.69 -4.18 4.72
C ASP A 14 -24.33 -5.65 4.97
N GLU A 15 -24.25 -6.47 3.92
CA GLU A 15 -23.78 -7.87 4.02
C GLU A 15 -22.40 -7.98 4.68
N PHE A 16 -21.48 -7.05 4.37
CA PHE A 16 -20.17 -7.04 5.00
C PHE A 16 -20.24 -6.57 6.45
N ALA A 17 -21.01 -5.53 6.76
CA ALA A 17 -21.18 -5.04 8.12
C ALA A 17 -21.71 -6.16 9.02
N ASP A 18 -22.77 -6.85 8.58
CA ASP A 18 -23.35 -7.98 9.31
C ASP A 18 -22.34 -9.08 9.60
N ALA A 19 -21.44 -9.37 8.65
CA ALA A 19 -20.41 -10.39 8.81
C ALA A 19 -19.35 -10.02 9.86
N PHE A 20 -19.10 -8.74 10.11
CA PHE A 20 -18.19 -8.28 11.17
C PHE A 20 -18.91 -8.12 12.51
N GLU A 21 -20.10 -7.50 12.51
CA GLU A 21 -20.84 -7.17 13.72
C GLU A 21 -21.40 -8.40 14.43
N ASN A 22 -21.85 -9.40 13.66
CA ASN A 22 -22.44 -10.62 14.21
C ASN A 22 -21.44 -11.78 14.31
N TYR A 23 -20.15 -11.51 14.16
CA TYR A 23 -19.13 -12.54 14.28
C TYR A 23 -18.85 -12.89 15.74
N ASP A 24 -19.17 -14.13 16.13
CA ASP A 24 -18.75 -14.72 17.40
C ASP A 24 -17.45 -15.53 17.19
N PRO A 25 -16.30 -15.07 17.72
CA PRO A 25 -15.02 -15.75 17.53
C PRO A 25 -15.04 -17.19 18.04
N LYS A 26 -14.62 -18.13 17.20
CA LYS A 26 -14.53 -19.55 17.56
C LYS A 26 -13.16 -19.85 18.18
N PRO A 27 -13.05 -20.94 18.97
CA PRO A 27 -11.75 -21.42 19.42
C PRO A 27 -10.79 -21.62 18.24
N GLY A 28 -9.65 -20.92 18.28
CA GLY A 28 -8.64 -20.96 17.22
C GLY A 28 -8.71 -19.83 16.19
N ASP A 29 -9.71 -18.94 16.26
CA ASP A 29 -9.77 -17.75 15.39
C ASP A 29 -8.83 -16.64 15.88
N GLN A 30 -8.64 -16.54 17.21
CA GLN A 30 -7.69 -15.61 17.80
C GLN A 30 -6.25 -16.08 17.58
N ASP A 31 -5.38 -15.16 17.15
CA ASP A 31 -3.97 -15.41 16.81
C ASP A 31 -3.77 -16.50 15.74
N ALA A 32 -4.83 -16.83 14.99
CA ALA A 32 -4.74 -17.73 13.87
C ALA A 32 -3.69 -17.21 12.87
N PRO A 33 -2.86 -18.10 12.31
CA PRO A 33 -1.94 -17.70 11.26
C PRO A 33 -2.75 -17.13 10.08
N LEU A 34 -2.29 -16.01 9.54
CA LEU A 34 -2.93 -15.41 8.37
C LEU A 34 -3.02 -16.44 7.24
N PRO A 35 -4.17 -16.55 6.56
CA PRO A 35 -4.27 -17.35 5.35
C PRO A 35 -3.13 -16.96 4.38
N PRO A 36 -2.44 -17.91 3.72
CA PRO A 36 -1.24 -17.61 2.93
C PRO A 36 -1.46 -16.52 1.87
N ALA A 37 -2.62 -16.53 1.21
CA ALA A 37 -2.99 -15.50 0.25
C ALA A 37 -3.14 -14.11 0.89
N MET A 38 -3.65 -14.03 2.13
CA MET A 38 -3.75 -12.76 2.87
C MET A 38 -2.38 -12.26 3.30
N ALA A 39 -1.49 -13.16 3.74
CA ALA A 39 -0.11 -12.80 4.07
C ALA A 39 0.62 -12.15 2.87
N VAL A 40 0.47 -12.71 1.67
CA VAL A 40 1.02 -12.14 0.43
C VAL A 40 0.40 -10.78 0.12
N LYS A 41 -0.93 -10.64 0.21
CA LYS A 41 -1.63 -9.35 0.00
C LYS A 41 -1.15 -8.28 0.96
N LEU A 42 -1.00 -8.61 2.24
CA LEU A 42 -0.51 -7.69 3.26
C LEU A 42 0.94 -7.28 3.01
N ALA A 43 1.81 -8.22 2.61
CA ALA A 43 3.18 -7.90 2.23
C ALA A 43 3.25 -6.97 1.00
N ALA A 44 2.41 -7.22 -0.01
CA ALA A 44 2.31 -6.36 -1.19
C ALA A 44 1.83 -4.95 -0.82
N TRP A 45 0.82 -4.84 0.05
CA TRP A 45 0.34 -3.55 0.56
C TRP A 45 1.41 -2.79 1.33
N ARG A 46 2.14 -3.46 2.25
CA ARG A 46 3.25 -2.84 2.99
C ARG A 46 4.34 -2.30 2.07
N ARG A 47 4.69 -3.06 1.03
CA ARG A 47 5.65 -2.63 0.02
C ARG A 47 5.16 -1.38 -0.73
N ASP A 48 3.89 -1.34 -1.13
CA ASP A 48 3.30 -0.18 -1.81
C ASP A 48 3.26 1.06 -0.91
N ALA A 49 2.93 0.89 0.38
CA ALA A 49 2.96 1.97 1.35
C ALA A 49 4.38 2.52 1.54
N ALA A 50 5.37 1.64 1.71
CA ALA A 50 6.77 2.04 1.84
C ALA A 50 7.30 2.73 0.57
N GLU A 51 6.89 2.29 -0.61
CA GLU A 51 7.25 2.93 -1.88
C GLU A 51 6.70 4.36 -1.98
N LYS A 52 5.45 4.57 -1.56
CA LYS A 52 4.83 5.90 -1.52
C LYS A 52 5.58 6.83 -0.57
N GLU A 53 5.85 6.36 0.65
CA GLU A 53 6.63 7.10 1.64
C GLU A 53 8.02 7.48 1.10
N LEU A 54 8.70 6.54 0.46
CA LEU A 54 10.00 6.79 -0.16
C LEU A 54 9.93 7.84 -1.27
N ALA A 55 8.92 7.77 -2.14
CA ALA A 55 8.72 8.76 -3.20
C ALA A 55 8.46 10.17 -2.64
N GLU A 56 7.69 10.29 -1.56
CA GLU A 56 7.46 11.57 -0.88
C GLU A 56 8.73 12.13 -0.25
N ALA A 57 9.53 11.28 0.41
CA ALA A 57 10.82 11.66 0.96
C ALA A 57 11.79 12.13 -0.14
N VAL A 58 11.83 11.45 -1.28
CA VAL A 58 12.63 11.87 -2.45
C VAL A 58 12.16 13.23 -2.98
N ARG A 59 10.85 13.45 -3.11
CA ARG A 59 10.31 14.76 -3.52
C ARG A 59 10.75 15.86 -2.55
N ALA A 60 10.59 15.66 -1.25
CA ALA A 60 10.99 16.63 -0.23
C ALA A 60 12.51 16.91 -0.24
N ALA A 61 13.34 15.90 -0.52
CA ALA A 61 14.79 16.06 -0.70
C ALA A 61 15.11 16.90 -1.96
N ARG A 62 14.38 16.68 -3.05
CA ARG A 62 14.55 17.42 -4.30
C ARG A 62 14.12 18.88 -4.20
N GLU A 63 13.06 19.17 -3.45
CA GLU A 63 12.64 20.53 -3.09
C GLU A 63 13.73 21.28 -2.31
N GLN A 64 14.46 20.56 -1.45
CA GLN A 64 15.64 21.05 -0.73
C GLN A 64 16.93 21.05 -1.56
N ARG A 65 16.81 20.80 -2.87
CA ARG A 65 17.89 20.84 -3.88
C ARG A 65 19.00 19.79 -3.73
N LEU A 66 18.79 18.72 -2.95
CA LEU A 66 19.73 17.59 -2.91
C LEU A 66 19.89 17.00 -4.30
N SER A 67 21.12 16.78 -4.76
CA SER A 67 21.38 16.23 -6.09
C SER A 67 20.85 14.80 -6.23
N TRP A 68 20.55 14.39 -7.47
CA TRP A 68 20.17 13.00 -7.73
C TRP A 68 21.25 11.99 -7.29
N ARG A 69 22.52 12.40 -7.32
CA ARG A 69 23.63 11.60 -6.80
C ARG A 69 23.47 11.32 -5.30
N GLU A 70 23.19 12.35 -4.50
CA GLU A 70 22.98 12.23 -3.05
C GLU A 70 21.72 11.42 -2.73
N VAL A 71 20.64 11.62 -3.48
CA VAL A 71 19.41 10.83 -3.32
C VAL A 71 19.67 9.34 -3.64
N GLY A 72 20.36 9.06 -4.74
CA GLY A 72 20.73 7.69 -5.12
C GLY A 72 21.59 7.01 -4.05
N GLU A 73 22.61 7.71 -3.55
CA GLU A 73 23.49 7.25 -2.48
C GLU A 73 22.69 6.89 -1.21
N ALA A 74 21.75 7.76 -0.80
CA ALA A 74 20.92 7.54 0.38
C ALA A 74 20.04 6.29 0.32
N ILE A 75 19.60 5.88 -0.88
CA ILE A 75 18.73 4.71 -1.08
C ILE A 75 19.47 3.49 -1.64
N GLY A 76 20.80 3.55 -1.73
CA GLY A 76 21.64 2.44 -2.18
C GLY A 76 21.56 2.15 -3.68
N THR A 77 21.38 3.16 -4.52
CA THR A 77 21.35 3.03 -5.99
C THR A 77 22.15 4.14 -6.68
N SER A 78 22.24 4.11 -8.01
CA SER A 78 22.88 5.21 -8.75
C SER A 78 21.96 6.43 -8.81
N GLY A 79 22.52 7.63 -8.85
CA GLY A 79 21.71 8.84 -8.98
C GLY A 79 20.88 8.87 -10.26
N GLU A 80 21.38 8.27 -11.34
CA GLU A 80 20.62 8.15 -12.60
C GLU A 80 19.44 7.17 -12.46
N ALA A 81 19.60 6.06 -11.75
CA ALA A 81 18.50 5.14 -11.47
C ALA A 81 17.43 5.80 -10.59
N ALA A 82 17.84 6.57 -9.57
CA ALA A 82 16.92 7.34 -8.75
C ALA A 82 16.17 8.40 -9.57
N ARG A 83 16.87 9.13 -10.46
CA ARG A 83 16.26 10.12 -11.36
C ARG A 83 15.23 9.47 -12.28
N GLN A 84 15.57 8.37 -12.93
CA GLN A 84 14.64 7.67 -13.84
C GLN A 84 13.37 7.21 -13.12
N ARG A 85 13.49 6.73 -11.87
CA ARG A 85 12.36 6.25 -11.08
C ARG A 85 11.47 7.37 -10.55
N TYR A 86 12.06 8.44 -10.01
CA TYR A 86 11.34 9.44 -9.22
C TYR A 86 11.12 10.78 -9.92
N SER A 87 11.71 11.01 -11.09
CA SER A 87 11.56 12.30 -11.81
C SER A 87 10.13 12.67 -12.21
N ALA A 88 9.23 11.69 -12.36
CA ALA A 88 7.82 11.94 -12.67
C ALA A 88 6.99 12.34 -11.43
N THR A 89 7.51 12.09 -10.23
CA THR A 89 6.81 12.29 -8.94
C THR A 89 7.46 13.39 -8.09
N ALA A 90 8.72 13.73 -8.39
CA ALA A 90 9.54 14.74 -7.70
C ALA A 90 9.50 16.13 -8.37
#